data_AF-A0A928IAX1-F1
#
_entry.id   AF-A0A928IAX1-F1
#
_cell.length_a   1.000
_cell.length_b   1.000
_cell.length_c   1.000
_cell.angle_alpha   90.00
_cell.angle_beta   90.00
_cell.angle_gamma   90.00
#
_symmetry.space_group_name_H-M   'P 1'
#
loop_
_entity.id
_entity.type
_entity.pdbx_description
1 polymer ?
#
loop_
_entity_poly.entity_id
_entity_poly.type
_entity_poly.pdbx_seq_one_letter_code
_entity_poly.pdbx_strand_id
1 'polypeptide(L)'
;MKILNLLKHIGLIIRHKNKVFIHCAKCGLVWRGIVHDLSKFSPVELFESARYYQGNRSPIGVCRRAVGVSYAWLHHKGRNKHHIEYWLDPDCEATPIMPYKYAVECICDKLAATKTYKGKDYSPDSLVEHWERYGNKVNGNPRTMRFIEQVFKDIKEHGESYVLNKKYMKKTYDVCHKK
;
A
#
# COMPACT_ATOMS: atom_id res chain seq x y z
N MET A 1 7.40 6.84 -25.75
CA MET A 1 7.81 6.26 -24.45
C MET A 1 9.14 5.53 -24.65
N LYS A 2 10.17 5.80 -23.85
CA LYS A 2 11.47 5.11 -24.00
C LYS A 2 11.36 3.68 -23.45
N ILE A 3 11.76 2.66 -24.22
CA ILE A 3 11.74 1.24 -23.80
C ILE A 3 12.48 1.05 -22.46
N LEU A 4 13.58 1.78 -22.27
CA LEU A 4 14.34 1.76 -21.01
C LEU A 4 13.51 2.18 -19.79
N ASN A 5 12.59 3.14 -19.93
CA ASN A 5 11.73 3.57 -18.82
C ASN A 5 10.72 2.49 -18.44
N LEU A 6 10.19 1.78 -19.44
CA LEU A 6 9.29 0.64 -19.22
C LEU A 6 10.02 -0.47 -18.44
N LEU A 7 11.21 -0.87 -18.87
CA LEU A 7 12.00 -1.91 -18.19
C LEU A 7 12.37 -1.52 -16.76
N LYS A 8 12.81 -0.26 -16.55
CA LYS A 8 13.11 0.26 -15.20
C LYS A 8 11.86 0.28 -14.31
N HIS A 9 10.70 0.65 -14.87
CA HIS A 9 9.44 0.65 -14.14
C HIS A 9 9.00 -0.77 -13.74
N ILE A 10 9.09 -1.74 -14.66
CA ILE A 10 8.82 -3.16 -14.36
C ILE A 10 9.73 -3.65 -13.22
N GLY A 11 11.03 -3.34 -13.29
CA GLY A 11 11.97 -3.70 -12.22
C GLY A 11 11.63 -3.05 -10.88
N LEU A 12 11.07 -1.84 -10.87
CA LEU A 12 10.56 -1.20 -9.64
C LEU A 12 9.32 -1.92 -9.10
N ILE A 13 8.36 -2.28 -9.97
CA ILE A 13 7.16 -3.03 -9.59
C ILE A 13 7.54 -4.36 -8.93
N ILE A 14 8.43 -5.13 -9.57
CA ILE A 14 8.85 -6.45 -9.07
C ILE A 14 9.54 -6.33 -7.71
N ARG A 15 10.45 -5.36 -7.54
CA ARG A 15 11.13 -5.14 -6.24
C ARG A 15 10.15 -4.76 -5.13
N HIS A 16 9.19 -3.88 -5.39
CA HIS A 16 8.14 -3.53 -4.43
C HIS A 16 7.32 -4.77 -4.06
N LYS A 17 6.81 -5.48 -5.08
CA LYS A 17 6.00 -6.67 -4.91
C LYS A 17 6.71 -7.76 -4.10
N ASN A 18 8.02 -7.95 -4.31
CA ASN A 18 8.81 -8.91 -3.55
C ASN A 18 8.90 -8.54 -2.05
N LYS A 19 9.06 -7.25 -1.73
CA LYS A 19 9.03 -6.78 -0.33
C LYS A 19 7.67 -7.03 0.31
N VAL A 20 6.58 -6.70 -0.39
CA VAL A 20 5.21 -6.97 0.09
C VAL A 20 5.00 -8.46 0.31
N PHE A 21 5.46 -9.30 -0.63
CA PHE A 21 5.38 -10.75 -0.48
C PHE A 21 6.08 -11.24 0.79
N ILE A 22 7.31 -10.79 1.07
CA ILE A 22 8.05 -11.17 2.28
C ILE A 22 7.26 -10.75 3.53
N HIS A 23 6.74 -9.53 3.59
CA HIS A 23 5.97 -9.03 4.74
C HIS A 23 4.66 -9.80 4.93
N CYS A 24 3.91 -10.05 3.85
CA CYS A 24 2.69 -10.86 3.90
C CYS A 24 2.96 -12.29 4.31
N ALA A 25 4.06 -12.90 3.84
CA ALA A 25 4.46 -14.26 4.22
C ALA A 25 4.73 -14.37 5.72
N LYS A 26 5.46 -13.40 6.31
CA LYS A 26 5.67 -13.33 7.78
C LYS A 26 4.35 -13.24 8.55
N CYS A 27 3.36 -12.54 8.00
CA CYS A 27 2.02 -12.42 8.59
C CYS A 27 1.09 -13.62 8.31
N GLY A 28 1.56 -14.66 7.61
CA GLY A 28 0.76 -15.85 7.26
C GLY A 28 -0.20 -15.65 6.08
N LEU A 29 -0.01 -14.62 5.26
CA LEU A 29 -0.83 -14.28 4.10
C LEU A 29 -0.07 -14.45 2.77
N VAL A 30 0.60 -15.59 2.60
CA VAL A 30 1.46 -15.89 1.42
C VAL A 30 0.73 -15.62 0.10
N TRP A 31 -0.51 -16.11 -0.05
CA TRP A 31 -1.29 -15.91 -1.26
C TRP A 31 -1.53 -14.43 -1.57
N ARG A 32 -1.81 -13.59 -0.57
CA ARG A 32 -1.99 -12.14 -0.78
C ARG A 32 -0.72 -11.48 -1.31
N GLY A 33 0.45 -11.86 -0.79
CA GLY A 33 1.73 -11.40 -1.32
C GLY A 33 1.99 -11.80 -2.78
N ILE A 34 1.54 -13.00 -3.18
CA ILE A 34 1.66 -13.49 -4.56
C ILE A 34 0.75 -12.72 -5.52
N VAL A 35 -0.49 -12.43 -5.12
CA VAL A 35 -1.45 -11.72 -6.00
C VAL A 35 -1.47 -10.20 -5.82
N HIS A 36 -0.61 -9.66 -4.95
CA HIS A 36 -0.49 -8.24 -4.70
C HIS A 36 -0.18 -7.49 -6.01
N ASP A 37 -1.01 -6.49 -6.32
CA ASP A 37 -0.81 -5.53 -7.40
C ASP A 37 -0.55 -6.12 -8.80
N LEU A 38 -1.12 -7.29 -9.11
CA LEU A 38 -1.03 -7.86 -10.46
C LEU A 38 -1.63 -6.94 -11.55
N SER A 39 -2.56 -6.07 -11.15
CA SER A 39 -3.14 -5.03 -12.02
C SER A 39 -2.11 -4.03 -12.56
N LYS A 40 -0.96 -3.84 -11.90
CA LYS A 40 0.15 -2.99 -12.38
C LYS A 40 0.76 -3.45 -13.70
N PHE A 41 0.53 -4.71 -14.09
CA PHE A 41 0.96 -5.27 -15.37
C PHE A 41 -0.09 -5.13 -16.47
N SER A 42 -1.28 -4.61 -16.15
CA SER A 42 -2.30 -4.29 -17.17
C SER A 42 -1.80 -3.17 -18.10
N PRO A 43 -2.23 -3.14 -19.37
CA PRO A 43 -1.86 -2.06 -20.30
C PRO A 43 -2.19 -0.67 -19.76
N VAL A 44 -3.33 -0.52 -19.07
CA VAL A 44 -3.81 0.75 -18.50
C VAL A 44 -2.82 1.31 -17.48
N GLU A 45 -2.35 0.48 -16.56
CA GLU A 45 -1.42 0.92 -15.51
C GLU A 45 0.02 1.00 -16.01
N LEU A 46 0.47 -0.01 -16.75
CA LEU A 46 1.87 -0.20 -17.10
C LEU A 46 2.35 0.88 -18.08
N PHE A 47 1.58 1.17 -19.13
CA PHE A 47 2.00 2.13 -20.17
C PHE A 47 1.90 3.58 -19.70
N GLU A 48 0.84 3.95 -18.97
CA GLU A 48 0.74 5.30 -18.38
C GLU A 48 1.89 5.52 -17.40
N SER A 49 2.13 4.58 -16.48
CA SER A 49 3.19 4.72 -15.49
C SER A 49 4.58 4.73 -16.11
N ALA A 50 4.83 3.94 -17.16
CA ALA A 50 6.10 3.97 -17.89
C ALA A 50 6.30 5.29 -18.68
N ARG A 51 5.22 5.90 -19.20
CA ARG A 51 5.25 7.22 -19.85
C ARG A 51 5.71 8.31 -18.89
N TYR A 52 5.25 8.28 -17.64
CA TYR A 52 5.55 9.28 -16.61
C TYR A 52 6.68 8.87 -15.65
N TYR A 53 7.42 7.81 -15.97
CA TYR A 53 8.50 7.33 -15.13
C TYR A 53 9.71 8.26 -15.15
N GLN A 54 10.07 8.80 -13.97
CA GLN A 54 11.23 9.68 -13.75
C GLN A 54 12.31 9.05 -12.86
N GLY A 55 12.03 7.91 -12.21
CA GLY A 55 12.96 7.18 -11.36
C GLY A 55 13.11 7.68 -9.91
N ASN A 56 12.70 8.92 -9.60
CA ASN A 56 12.82 9.50 -8.25
C ASN A 56 11.48 9.75 -7.53
N ARG A 57 10.35 9.54 -8.20
CA ARG A 57 9.01 9.76 -7.64
C ARG A 57 7.96 8.88 -8.32
N SER A 58 6.79 8.75 -7.70
CA SER A 58 5.68 7.98 -8.27
C SER A 58 5.23 8.53 -9.63
N PRO A 59 5.17 7.70 -10.69
CA PRO A 59 4.67 8.12 -12.00
C PRO A 59 3.23 8.62 -11.97
N ILE A 60 2.39 8.05 -11.09
CA ILE A 60 1.00 8.47 -10.87
C ILE A 60 0.94 9.94 -10.43
N GLY A 61 1.82 10.35 -9.51
CA GLY A 61 1.87 11.73 -9.04
C GLY A 61 2.35 12.71 -10.12
N VAL A 62 3.21 12.25 -11.03
CA VAL A 62 3.64 13.04 -12.19
C VAL A 62 2.49 13.19 -13.18
N CYS A 63 1.79 12.10 -13.49
CA CYS A 63 0.62 12.08 -14.37
C CYS A 63 -0.47 13.05 -13.86
N ARG A 64 -0.84 12.95 -12.58
CA ARG A 64 -1.82 13.85 -11.95
C ARG A 64 -1.45 15.33 -12.07
N ARG A 65 -0.18 15.70 -11.89
CA ARG A 65 0.25 17.10 -12.06
C ARG A 65 0.18 17.57 -13.51
N ALA A 66 0.40 16.68 -14.47
CA ALA A 66 0.41 17.02 -15.89
C ALA A 66 -1.00 17.01 -16.52
N VAL A 67 -1.90 16.15 -16.05
CA VAL A 67 -3.19 15.84 -16.69
C VAL A 67 -4.38 16.15 -15.79
N GLY A 68 -4.17 16.32 -14.47
CA GLY A 68 -5.24 16.46 -13.48
C GLY A 68 -5.79 15.13 -12.95
N VAL A 69 -5.55 14.03 -13.67
CA VAL A 69 -6.00 12.67 -13.31
C VAL A 69 -4.93 11.64 -13.68
N SER A 70 -4.98 10.45 -13.08
CA SER A 70 -4.19 9.28 -13.49
C SER A 70 -5.13 8.09 -13.66
N TYR A 71 -5.29 7.62 -14.88
CA TYR A 71 -6.13 6.46 -15.17
C TYR A 71 -5.51 5.18 -14.61
N ALA A 72 -4.17 5.12 -14.58
CA ALA A 72 -3.45 4.05 -13.88
C ALA A 72 -3.88 3.99 -12.42
N TRP A 73 -3.92 5.12 -11.72
CA TRP A 73 -4.37 5.13 -10.32
C TRP A 73 -5.83 4.72 -10.17
N LEU A 74 -6.75 5.27 -10.98
CA LEU A 74 -8.18 4.93 -10.90
C LEU A 74 -8.40 3.43 -11.09
N HIS A 75 -7.76 2.85 -12.11
CA HIS A 75 -7.79 1.43 -12.38
C HIS A 75 -7.19 0.60 -11.23
N HIS A 76 -6.07 1.06 -10.67
CA HIS A 76 -5.32 0.42 -9.61
C HIS A 76 -6.11 0.35 -8.29
N LYS A 77 -6.57 1.49 -7.78
CA LYS A 77 -7.34 1.52 -6.53
C LYS A 77 -8.65 0.75 -6.66
N GLY A 78 -9.27 0.74 -7.85
CA GLY A 78 -10.53 0.04 -8.12
C GLY A 78 -10.40 -1.48 -8.29
N ARG A 79 -9.17 -2.04 -8.34
CA ARG A 79 -8.94 -3.49 -8.47
C ARG A 79 -8.20 -4.11 -7.29
N ASN A 80 -7.49 -3.31 -6.51
CA ASN A 80 -6.72 -3.82 -5.37
C ASN A 80 -7.39 -3.44 -4.04
N LYS A 81 -8.06 -4.43 -3.45
CA LYS A 81 -8.85 -4.33 -2.21
C LYS A 81 -8.07 -3.90 -0.95
N HIS A 82 -6.74 -3.86 -1.00
CA HIS A 82 -5.94 -3.36 0.11
C HIS A 82 -5.82 -1.82 0.12
N HIS A 83 -6.22 -1.13 -0.95
CA HIS A 83 -6.37 0.33 -0.90
C HIS A 83 -7.67 0.68 -0.20
N ILE A 84 -7.61 1.69 0.66
CA ILE A 84 -8.77 2.14 1.44
C ILE A 84 -9.82 2.71 0.49
N GLU A 85 -9.37 3.39 -0.56
CA GLU A 85 -10.20 3.99 -1.61
C GLU A 85 -10.99 2.96 -2.43
N TYR A 86 -10.65 1.67 -2.37
CA TYR A 86 -11.46 0.62 -2.99
C TYR A 86 -12.84 0.52 -2.33
N TRP A 87 -12.92 0.81 -1.03
CA TRP A 87 -14.10 0.60 -0.20
C TRP A 87 -14.98 1.85 -0.07
N LEU A 88 -14.59 2.94 -0.71
CA LEU A 88 -15.38 4.17 -0.72
C LEU A 88 -16.51 4.03 -1.73
N ASP A 89 -17.73 4.03 -1.20
CA ASP A 89 -18.95 4.15 -1.98
C ASP A 89 -19.63 5.47 -1.57
N PRO A 90 -19.67 6.49 -2.46
CA PRO A 90 -20.28 7.79 -2.16
C PRO A 90 -21.77 7.72 -1.81
N ASP A 91 -22.48 6.67 -2.25
CA ASP A 91 -23.91 6.50 -2.03
C ASP A 91 -24.21 5.76 -0.71
N CYS A 92 -23.18 5.31 0.01
CA CYS A 92 -23.29 4.66 1.31
C CYS A 92 -22.94 5.61 2.46
N GLU A 93 -23.66 5.49 3.58
CA GLU A 93 -23.44 6.33 4.77
C GLU A 93 -22.05 6.17 5.39
N ALA A 94 -21.45 4.97 5.29
CA ALA A 94 -20.18 4.66 5.92
C ALA A 94 -19.34 3.66 5.12
N THR A 95 -18.04 3.92 5.08
CA THR A 95 -17.04 2.98 4.56
C THR A 95 -17.07 1.68 5.39
N PRO A 96 -17.17 0.49 4.76
CA PRO A 96 -17.20 -0.77 5.48
C PRO A 96 -15.87 -1.06 6.17
N ILE A 97 -15.92 -1.91 7.20
CA ILE A 97 -14.71 -2.45 7.83
C ILE A 97 -13.93 -3.26 6.79
N MET A 98 -12.67 -2.89 6.55
CA MET A 98 -11.83 -3.62 5.61
C MET A 98 -11.52 -5.02 6.15
N PRO A 99 -11.76 -6.10 5.38
CA PRO A 99 -11.47 -7.45 5.84
C PRO A 99 -9.99 -7.65 6.21
N TYR A 100 -9.73 -8.41 7.28
CA TYR A 100 -8.40 -8.69 7.85
C TYR A 100 -7.28 -8.88 6.81
N LYS A 101 -7.50 -9.76 5.81
CA LYS A 101 -6.47 -10.08 4.81
C LYS A 101 -6.04 -8.87 3.97
N TYR A 102 -6.95 -7.93 3.71
CA TYR A 102 -6.67 -6.73 2.93
C TYR A 102 -6.10 -5.61 3.81
N ALA A 103 -6.53 -5.52 5.07
CA ALA A 103 -5.96 -4.58 6.02
C ALA A 103 -4.47 -4.89 6.32
N VAL A 104 -4.13 -6.17 6.52
CA VAL A 104 -2.74 -6.61 6.69
C VAL A 104 -1.92 -6.40 5.41
N GLU A 105 -2.50 -6.67 4.23
CA GLU A 105 -1.84 -6.37 2.95
C GLU A 105 -1.58 -4.87 2.79
N CYS A 106 -2.51 -4.01 3.22
CA CYS A 106 -2.35 -2.55 3.20
C CYS A 106 -1.14 -2.11 4.03
N ILE A 107 -1.00 -2.64 5.25
CA ILE A 107 0.15 -2.41 6.13
C ILE A 107 1.45 -2.85 5.44
N CYS A 108 1.46 -4.06 4.85
CA CYS A 108 2.63 -4.60 4.16
C CYS A 108 3.02 -3.76 2.94
N ASP A 109 2.03 -3.30 2.16
CA ASP A 109 2.20 -2.42 1.01
C ASP A 109 2.84 -1.08 1.42
N LYS A 110 2.27 -0.43 2.44
CA LYS A 110 2.76 0.88 2.91
C LYS A 110 4.16 0.78 3.49
N LEU A 111 4.46 -0.26 4.28
CA LEU A 111 5.80 -0.52 4.78
C LEU A 111 6.81 -0.73 3.63
N ALA A 112 6.47 -1.55 2.64
CA ALA A 112 7.33 -1.80 1.49
C ALA A 112 7.54 -0.54 0.63
N ALA A 113 6.49 0.26 0.42
CA ALA A 113 6.54 1.51 -0.32
C ALA A 113 7.46 2.53 0.37
N THR A 114 7.27 2.75 1.68
CA THR A 114 8.11 3.66 2.49
C THR A 114 9.58 3.27 2.41
N LYS A 115 9.91 1.99 2.61
CA LYS A 115 11.28 1.49 2.47
C LYS A 115 11.84 1.66 1.07
N THR A 116 11.00 1.59 0.05
CA THR A 116 11.43 1.75 -1.35
C THR A 116 11.72 3.21 -1.68
N TYR A 117 10.92 4.15 -1.17
CA TYR A 117 11.12 5.57 -1.40
C TYR A 117 12.24 6.18 -0.55
N LYS A 118 12.34 5.79 0.73
CA LYS A 118 13.38 6.30 1.64
C LYS A 118 14.73 5.62 1.41
N GLY A 119 14.76 4.36 0.98
CA GLY A 119 16.00 3.66 0.68
C GLY A 119 16.92 3.59 1.91
N LYS A 120 18.11 4.20 1.80
CA LYS A 120 19.10 4.26 2.90
C LYS A 120 18.67 5.18 4.04
N ASP A 121 17.80 6.14 3.76
CA ASP A 121 17.31 7.12 4.73
C ASP A 121 16.06 6.62 5.48
N TYR A 122 15.76 5.32 5.39
CA TYR A 122 14.63 4.72 6.09
C TYR A 122 14.90 4.68 7.59
N SER A 123 14.00 5.31 8.35
CA SER A 123 13.93 5.22 9.81
C SER A 123 12.58 4.63 10.24
N PRO A 124 12.45 4.12 11.48
CA PRO A 124 11.15 3.71 12.02
C PRO A 124 10.08 4.81 11.95
N ASP A 125 10.46 6.08 12.08
CA ASP A 125 9.56 7.24 11.94
C ASP A 125 9.00 7.41 10.53
N SER A 126 9.79 7.03 9.51
CA SER A 126 9.44 7.24 8.11
C SER A 126 8.10 6.61 7.72
N LEU A 127 7.71 5.50 8.37
CA LEU A 127 6.43 4.84 8.10
C LEU A 127 5.25 5.65 8.63
N VAL A 128 5.35 6.15 9.86
CA VAL A 128 4.33 6.97 10.49
C VAL A 128 4.19 8.30 9.75
N GLU A 129 5.31 8.97 9.44
CA GLU A 129 5.32 10.19 8.63
C GLU A 129 4.65 9.99 7.26
N HIS A 130 4.94 8.87 6.59
CA HIS A 130 4.35 8.56 5.29
C HIS A 130 2.84 8.33 5.42
N TRP A 131 2.40 7.64 6.47
CA TRP A 131 0.99 7.42 6.76
C TRP A 131 0.25 8.74 7.02
N GLU A 132 0.79 9.61 7.87
CA GLU A 132 0.19 10.91 8.20
C GLU A 132 0.15 11.87 7.01
N ARG A 133 1.13 11.76 6.11
CA ARG A 133 1.19 12.63 4.93
C ARG A 133 0.21 12.22 3.85
N TYR A 134 -0.01 10.92 3.66
CA TYR A 134 -0.72 10.40 2.49
C TYR A 134 -1.84 9.41 2.80
N GLY A 135 -1.67 8.53 3.79
CA GLY A 135 -2.56 7.38 4.01
C GLY A 135 -3.77 7.68 4.89
N ASN A 136 -3.61 8.49 5.93
CA ASN A 136 -4.70 8.85 6.85
C ASN A 136 -5.69 9.89 6.30
N LYS A 137 -5.47 10.36 5.05
CA LYS A 137 -6.29 11.39 4.40
C LYS A 137 -7.53 10.84 3.70
N VAL A 138 -7.65 9.52 3.61
CA VAL A 138 -8.79 8.85 2.98
C VAL A 138 -9.87 8.63 4.04
N ASN A 139 -11.15 8.80 3.68
CA ASN A 139 -12.30 8.55 4.55
C ASN A 139 -12.53 7.04 4.80
N GLY A 140 -11.55 6.38 5.43
CA GLY A 140 -11.62 4.96 5.76
C GLY A 140 -12.50 4.69 6.98
N ASN A 141 -12.93 3.43 7.14
CA ASN A 141 -13.63 3.01 8.36
C ASN A 141 -12.75 3.27 9.61
N PRO A 142 -13.23 3.97 10.66
CA PRO A 142 -12.42 4.34 11.81
C PRO A 142 -11.73 3.15 12.52
N ARG A 143 -12.35 1.97 12.52
CA ARG A 143 -11.76 0.76 13.15
C ARG A 143 -10.61 0.20 12.32
N THR A 144 -10.75 0.22 11.00
CA THR A 144 -9.68 -0.14 10.07
C THR A 144 -8.51 0.85 10.17
N MET A 145 -8.80 2.15 10.20
CA MET A 145 -7.77 3.18 10.33
C MET A 145 -7.00 3.03 11.66
N ARG A 146 -7.72 2.84 12.77
CA ARG A 146 -7.13 2.57 14.09
C ARG A 146 -6.22 1.35 14.08
N PHE A 147 -6.62 0.26 13.42
CA PHE A 147 -5.79 -0.93 13.30
C PHE A 147 -4.48 -0.64 12.55
N ILE A 148 -4.54 0.05 11.41
CA ILE A 148 -3.34 0.41 10.62
C ILE A 148 -2.40 1.31 11.43
N GLU A 149 -2.96 2.33 12.09
CA GLU A 149 -2.21 3.26 12.94
C GLU A 149 -1.53 2.58 14.13
N GLN A 150 -2.25 1.70 14.83
CA GLN A 150 -1.67 0.96 15.94
C GLN A 150 -0.50 0.09 15.48
N VAL A 151 -0.64 -0.60 14.35
CA VAL A 151 0.42 -1.44 13.81
C VAL A 151 1.65 -0.60 13.43
N PHE A 152 1.46 0.61 12.87
CA PHE A 152 2.59 1.48 12.53
C PHE A 152 3.29 2.05 13.77
N LYS A 153 2.54 2.40 14.81
CA LYS A 153 3.12 2.80 16.11
C LYS A 153 3.94 1.66 16.71
N ASP A 154 3.40 0.45 16.74
CA ASP A 154 4.10 -0.70 17.32
C ASP A 154 5.31 -1.11 16.47
N ILE A 155 5.28 -0.93 15.14
CA ILE A 155 6.48 -1.13 14.30
C ILE A 155 7.57 -0.13 14.69
N LYS A 156 7.20 1.12 14.97
CA LYS A 156 8.14 2.14 15.41
C LYS A 156 8.70 1.83 16.80
N GLU A 157 7.86 1.40 17.75
CA GLU A 157 8.25 1.19 19.14
C GLU A 157 8.96 -0.14 19.40
N HIS A 158 8.56 -1.20 18.71
CA HIS A 158 9.00 -2.58 18.99
C HIS A 158 9.73 -3.25 17.82
N GLY A 159 9.69 -2.63 16.64
CA GLY A 159 10.33 -3.16 15.44
C GLY A 159 9.51 -4.21 14.68
N GLU A 160 9.89 -4.42 13.43
CA GLU A 160 9.16 -5.30 12.50
C GLU A 160 9.18 -6.77 12.89
N SER A 161 10.24 -7.26 13.55
CA SER A 161 10.34 -8.67 13.98
C SER A 161 9.28 -9.01 15.04
N TYR A 162 8.98 -8.06 15.92
CA TYR A 162 7.93 -8.20 16.93
C TYR A 162 6.53 -8.14 16.30
N VAL A 163 6.32 -7.22 15.36
CA VAL A 163 4.98 -6.90 14.83
C VAL A 163 4.56 -7.76 13.63
N LEU A 164 5.47 -8.05 12.70
CA LEU A 164 5.13 -8.73 11.45
C LEU A 164 5.00 -10.24 11.64
N ASN A 165 3.95 -10.66 12.35
CA ASN A 165 3.56 -12.07 12.47
C ASN A 165 2.04 -12.21 12.61
N LYS A 166 1.54 -13.40 12.27
CA LYS A 166 0.10 -13.72 12.29
C LYS A 166 -0.56 -13.50 13.66
N LYS A 167 0.13 -13.88 14.75
CA LYS A 167 -0.42 -13.82 16.11
C LYS A 167 -0.67 -12.37 16.54
N TYR A 168 0.33 -11.51 16.36
CA TYR A 168 0.22 -10.09 16.65
C TYR A 168 -0.86 -9.43 15.77
N MET A 169 -0.79 -9.59 14.44
CA MET A 169 -1.73 -8.95 13.50
C MET A 169 -3.18 -9.31 13.81
N LYS A 170 -3.46 -10.59 14.09
CA LYS A 170 -4.81 -11.05 14.41
C LYS A 170 -5.31 -10.49 15.74
N LYS A 171 -4.48 -10.52 16.79
CA LYS A 171 -4.82 -9.95 18.10
C LYS A 171 -5.14 -8.45 17.98
N THR A 172 -4.26 -7.68 17.34
CA THR A 172 -4.45 -6.23 17.20
C THR A 172 -5.67 -5.91 16.35
N TYR A 173 -5.89 -6.64 15.24
CA TYR A 173 -7.10 -6.48 14.44
C TYR A 173 -8.36 -6.72 15.28
N ASP A 174 -8.42 -7.82 16.02
CA ASP A 174 -9.60 -8.16 16.82
C ASP A 174 -9.84 -7.11 17.92
N VAL A 175 -8.78 -6.61 18.59
CA VAL A 175 -8.87 -5.54 19.59
C VAL A 175 -9.41 -4.24 18.98
N CYS A 176 -8.87 -3.79 17.85
CA CYS A 176 -9.28 -2.54 17.21
C CYS A 176 -10.71 -2.59 16.61
N HIS A 177 -11.25 -3.79 16.40
CA HIS A 177 -12.58 -3.99 15.81
C HIS A 177 -13.66 -4.44 16.79
N LYS A 178 -13.33 -4.64 18.08
CA LYS A 178 -14.33 -4.82 19.14
C LYS A 178 -15.26 -3.60 19.20
N LYS A 179 -16.54 -3.86 19.48
CA LYS A 179 -17.55 -2.81 19.65
C LYS A 179 -17.32 -2.06 20.94
#